data_AF-A0A059ZQW7-F1
#
_entry.id   AF-A0A059ZQW7-F1
#
_cell.length_a   1.000
_cell.length_b   1.000
_cell.length_c   1.000
_cell.angle_alpha   90.00
_cell.angle_beta   90.00
_cell.angle_gamma   90.00
#
_symmetry.space_group_name_H-M   'P 1'
#
loop_
_entity.id
_entity.type
_entity.pdbx_description
1 polymer ?
#
loop_
_entity_poly.entity_id
_entity_poly.type
_entity_poly.pdbx_seq_one_letter_code
_entity_poly.pdbx_strand_id
1 'polypeptide(L)' 'MPTREDFTAWMERNQLSLSLAAQAIGMTRRMIDYYKSGARPIPKTVWLACIGYESLQHEAA' A
#
# COMPACT_ATOMS: atom_id res chain seq x y z
N MET A 1 7.49 -11.95 -4.52
CA MET A 1 6.26 -11.16 -4.23
C MET A 1 6.59 -10.29 -3.03
N PRO A 2 6.06 -9.07 -2.94
CA PRO A 2 6.29 -8.20 -1.80
C PRO A 2 5.75 -8.84 -0.52
N THR A 3 6.47 -8.64 0.56
CA THR A 3 6.18 -9.16 1.90
C THR A 3 5.28 -8.19 2.66
N ARG A 4 4.74 -8.65 3.81
CA ARG A 4 3.98 -7.76 4.70
C ARG A 4 4.85 -6.62 5.24
N GLU A 5 6.15 -6.88 5.40
CA GLU A 5 7.15 -5.90 5.82
C GLU A 5 7.32 -4.81 4.75
N ASP A 6 7.44 -5.20 3.47
CA ASP A 6 7.56 -4.24 2.36
C ASP A 6 6.33 -3.31 2.29
N PHE A 7 5.13 -3.87 2.50
CA PHE A 7 3.89 -3.11 2.50
C PHE A 7 3.76 -2.20 3.72
N THR A 8 4.18 -2.67 4.89
CA THR A 8 4.17 -1.86 6.12
C THR A 8 5.15 -0.70 6.00
N ALA A 9 6.35 -0.95 5.49
CA ALA A 9 7.35 0.08 5.22
C ALA A 9 6.86 1.11 4.19
N TRP A 10 6.07 0.69 3.19
CA TRP A 10 5.42 1.62 2.25
C TRP A 10 4.40 2.51 2.94
N MET A 11 3.57 1.96 3.82
CA MET A 11 2.64 2.78 4.59
C MET A 11 3.37 3.78 5.50
N GLU A 12 4.42 3.34 6.20
CA GLU A 12 5.16 4.17 7.15
C GLU A 12 5.89 5.33 6.46
N ARG A 13 6.63 5.07 5.38
CA ARG A 13 7.38 6.13 4.67
C ARG A 13 6.48 7.17 4.00
N ASN A 14 5.26 6.76 3.63
CA ASN A 14 4.23 7.66 3.08
C ASN A 14 3.27 8.20 4.16
N GLN A 15 3.50 7.90 5.44
CA GLN A 15 2.68 8.35 6.59
C GLN A 15 1.18 8.00 6.43
N LEU A 16 0.88 6.85 5.84
CA LEU A 16 -0.48 6.41 5.54
C LEU A 16 -1.08 5.61 6.69
N SER A 17 -2.28 6.02 7.12
CA SER A 17 -3.15 5.16 7.91
C SER A 17 -3.80 4.08 7.03
N LEU A 18 -4.41 3.05 7.63
CA LEU A 18 -5.15 2.02 6.87
C LEU A 18 -6.21 2.63 5.93
N SER A 19 -6.87 3.71 6.35
CA SER A 19 -7.89 4.39 5.56
C SER A 19 -7.28 5.20 4.42
N LEU A 20 -6.14 5.87 4.66
CA LEU A 20 -5.44 6.64 3.62
C LEU A 20 -4.79 5.72 2.58
N ALA A 21 -4.18 4.62 3.02
CA ALA A 21 -3.66 3.60 2.11
C ALA A 21 -4.75 3.00 1.22
N ALA A 22 -5.94 2.75 1.79
CA ALA A 22 -7.10 2.27 1.05
C ALA A 22 -7.53 3.25 -0.05
N GLN A 23 -7.58 4.55 0.26
CA GLN A 23 -7.88 5.60 -0.70
C GLN A 23 -6.79 5.73 -1.77
N ALA A 24 -5.52 5.70 -1.37
CA ALA A 24 -4.36 5.86 -2.24
C ALA A 24 -4.31 4.84 -3.39
N ILE A 25 -4.61 3.57 -3.11
CA ILE A 25 -4.52 2.48 -4.11
C ILE A 25 -5.88 1.96 -4.58
N GLY A 26 -6.98 2.64 -4.21
CA GLY A 26 -8.33 2.29 -4.67
C GLY A 26 -8.85 0.95 -4.14
N MET A 27 -8.59 0.65 -2.87
CA MET A 27 -9.03 -0.59 -2.21
C MET A 27 -9.84 -0.33 -0.95
N THR A 28 -10.46 -1.38 -0.38
CA THR A 28 -11.15 -1.26 0.91
C THR A 28 -10.16 -1.31 2.07
N ARG A 29 -10.46 -0.61 3.17
CA ARG A 29 -9.66 -0.65 4.41
C ARG A 29 -9.43 -2.08 4.91
N ARG A 30 -10.41 -2.98 4.73
CA ARG A 30 -10.31 -4.40 5.09
C ARG A 30 -9.22 -5.13 4.30
N MET A 31 -9.06 -4.82 3.01
CA MET A 31 -8.01 -5.43 2.21
C MET A 31 -6.61 -4.97 2.67
N ILE A 32 -6.47 -3.69 2.99
CA ILE A 32 -5.22 -3.15 3.55
C ILE A 32 -4.85 -3.85 4.86
N ASP A 33 -5.84 -4.08 5.74
CA ASP A 33 -5.64 -4.79 6.99
C ASP A 33 -5.17 -6.24 6.77
N TYR A 34 -5.72 -6.94 5.77
CA TYR A 34 -5.25 -8.29 5.42
C TYR A 34 -3.81 -8.33 4.91
N TYR A 35 -3.38 -7.34 4.15
CA TYR A 35 -1.99 -7.25 3.69
C TYR A 35 -1.04 -6.90 4.82
N LYS A 36 -1.40 -5.93 5.67
CA LYS A 36 -0.59 -5.50 6.81
C LYS A 36 -0.42 -6.61 7.86
N SER A 37 -1.48 -7.37 8.14
CA SER A 37 -1.45 -8.51 9.07
C SER A 37 -0.80 -9.77 8.49
N GLY A 38 -0.57 -9.82 7.18
CA GLY A 38 -0.10 -11.03 6.49
C GLY A 38 -1.17 -12.12 6.34
N ALA A 39 -2.44 -11.82 6.66
CA ALA A 39 -3.55 -12.77 6.50
C ALA A 39 -3.81 -13.13 5.03
N ARG A 40 -3.40 -12.28 4.08
CA ARG A 40 -3.41 -12.56 2.65
C ARG A 40 -2.10 -12.12 1.99
N PRO A 41 -1.60 -12.87 0.99
CA PRO A 41 -0.45 -12.43 0.20
C PRO A 41 -0.81 -11.18 -0.60
N ILE A 42 0.19 -10.32 -0.84
CA ILE A 42 0.02 -9.08 -1.58
C ILE A 42 0.11 -9.37 -3.09
N PRO A 43 -0.96 -9.14 -3.87
CA PRO A 43 -0.91 -9.32 -5.32
C PRO A 43 0.08 -8.34 -5.97
N LYS A 44 0.68 -8.75 -7.10
CA LYS A 44 1.58 -7.89 -7.88
C LYS A 44 0.91 -6.59 -8.31
N THR A 45 -0.38 -6.63 -8.65
CA THR A 45 -1.17 -5.44 -9.03
C THR A 45 -1.28 -4.42 -7.91
N VAL A 46 -1.46 -4.87 -6.67
CA VAL A 46 -1.51 -4.00 -5.48
C VAL A 46 -0.16 -3.32 -5.27
N TRP A 47 0.94 -4.07 -5.40
CA TRP A 47 2.27 -3.48 -5.25
C TRP A 47 2.63 -2.48 -6.35
N LEU A 48 2.22 -2.77 -7.59
CA LEU A 48 2.36 -1.79 -8.68
C LEU A 48 1.57 -0.52 -8.41
N ALA A 49 0.38 -0.61 -7.78
CA ALA A 49 -0.38 0.56 -7.35
C ALA A 49 0.35 1.35 -6.24
N CYS A 50 0.98 0.67 -5.28
CA CYS A 50 1.81 1.31 -4.26
C CYS A 50 2.99 2.09 -4.88
N ILE A 51 3.69 1.49 -5.85
CA ILE A 51 4.79 2.14 -6.58
C ILE A 51 4.26 3.33 -7.40
N GLY A 52 3.12 3.16 -8.08
CA GLY A 52 2.49 4.21 -8.86
C GLY A 52 2.09 5.41 -7.99
N TYR A 53 1.56 5.17 -6.79
CA TYR A 53 1.24 6.24 -5.83
C TYR A 53 2.48 7.09 -5.50
N GLU A 54 3.61 6.45 -5.20
CA GLU A 54 4.85 7.18 -4.88
C GLU A 54 5.39 7.95 -6.08
N SER A 55 5.31 7.36 -7.28
CA SER A 55 5.71 8.02 -8.52
C SER A 55 4.90 9.30 -8.77
N LEU A 56 3.58 9.24 -8.58
CA LEU A 56 2.69 10.40 -8.76
C LEU A 56 2.93 11.50 -7.71
N GLN A 57 3.27 11.12 -6.48
CA GLN A 57 3.62 12.10 -5.43
C GLN A 57 4.98 12.77 -5.71
N HIS A 58 5.95 12.02 -6.24
CA HIS A 58 7.26 12.57 -6.61
C HIS A 58 7.17 13.54 -7.81
N GLU A 59 6.28 13.31 -8.76
CA GLU A 59 6.03 14.26 -9.87
C GLU A 59 5.32 15.54 -9.43
N ALA A 60 4.57 15.49 -8.33
CA ALA A 60 3.83 16.63 -7.80
C ALA A 60 4.67 17.55 -6.88
N ALA A 61 5.88 17.14 -6.52
CA ALA A 61 6.81 17.85 -5.63
C ALA A 61 7.87 18.65 -6.41
#